data_AF-A0AAE5QFI3-F1
#
_entry.id   AF-A0AAE5QFI3-F1
#
_cell.length_a   1.000
_cell.length_b   1.000
_cell.length_c   1.000
_cell.angle_alpha   90.00
_cell.angle_beta   90.00
_cell.angle_gamma   90.00
#
_symmetry.space_group_name_H-M   'P 1'
#
loop_
_entity.id
_entity.type
_entity.pdbx_description
1 polymer ?
#
loop_
_entity_poly.entity_id
_entity_poly.type
_entity_poly.pdbx_seq_one_letter_code
_entity_poly.pdbx_strand_id
1 'polypeptide(L)'
;MKLFITILLILNTYFIFSQGSVEETLKAERLNEKFLFIEFDEEEEIFKYSSTDNSLSFIKLDPNKLFLLKPEQINLFIKPLNPLKYQIKSEKFELKDKEYEEMQVALNQILTYLSPLVGLKPESELTTQNSSEELKIIADNNKDENAKRKAKIEIIKKFKSDHLRLLKDIVENEERIKKNIKLVDLLNEELLIKLLKLDDANTIDFNTIFYNFLKELMELKYSTDTYEIKFKELKKNYEDESAKLNAYINLTKNFTIPEELIENGYGYINLGIYSLLDHTTERNTQFKKISDSFKSVYEIFSKWENKIKKFEGYYPIEELALTKGKISGLELQVEKRSAEIKNSAFQFKPVSEVKEKISFKKFDHFVFELRPGIAFVNLSFPNYVLGSDDEGNNVVAEGEEENFNKINLQVMLNANYNIPNSAILPFLQLGIGPSSKYPILFTGAGFRIMNNLSISFGGAWTWVNSLNKLTIGESVTDQVQIENDQEFKFTNNAKFYCSLQIKM
;
A
#
# COMPACT_ATOMS: atom_id res chain seq x y z
N MET A 1 23.81 37.14 24.18
CA MET A 1 24.82 36.09 23.86
C MET A 1 24.35 34.66 24.17
N LYS A 2 23.90 34.32 25.39
CA LYS A 2 23.45 32.94 25.73
C LYS A 2 22.27 32.44 24.87
N LEU A 3 21.21 33.24 24.71
CA LEU A 3 20.06 32.91 23.85
C LEU A 3 20.48 32.66 22.39
N PHE A 4 21.42 33.45 21.87
CA PHE A 4 21.96 33.31 20.52
C PHE A 4 22.74 32.00 20.33
N ILE A 5 23.61 31.64 21.27
CA ILE A 5 24.35 30.36 21.23
C ILE A 5 23.38 29.18 21.30
N THR A 6 22.33 29.26 22.12
CA THR A 6 21.30 28.23 22.22
C THR A 6 20.52 28.08 20.91
N ILE A 7 20.10 29.19 20.27
CA ILE A 7 19.42 29.16 18.96
C ILE A 7 20.35 28.57 17.90
N LEU A 8 21.62 28.97 17.88
CA LEU A 8 22.58 28.48 16.89
C LEU A 8 22.87 26.98 17.08
N LEU A 9 22.93 26.48 18.32
CA LEU A 9 23.06 25.05 18.63
C LEU A 9 21.82 24.24 18.24
N ILE A 10 20.62 24.77 18.52
CA ILE A 10 19.36 24.12 18.12
C ILE A 10 19.27 24.07 16.60
N LEU A 11 19.51 25.20 15.92
CA LEU A 11 19.48 25.25 14.47
C LEU A 11 20.53 24.32 13.85
N ASN A 12 21.73 24.23 14.42
CA ASN A 12 22.79 23.33 13.93
C ASN A 12 22.39 21.85 14.01
N THR A 13 21.80 21.39 15.11
CA THR A 13 21.30 20.00 15.19
C THR A 13 20.16 19.75 14.21
N TYR A 14 19.25 20.69 14.01
CA TYR A 14 18.21 20.58 12.97
C TYR A 14 18.81 20.56 11.54
N PHE A 15 19.85 21.35 11.27
CA PHE A 15 20.48 21.43 9.94
C PHE A 15 21.11 20.10 9.52
N ILE A 16 21.83 19.41 10.41
CA ILE A 16 22.49 18.13 10.08
C ILE A 16 21.46 17.08 9.64
N PHE A 17 20.31 17.04 10.31
CA PHE A 17 19.27 16.06 10.02
C PHE A 17 18.47 16.35 8.74
N SER A 18 18.24 17.63 8.41
CA SER A 18 17.49 18.05 7.22
C SER A 18 18.20 17.78 5.89
N GLN A 19 19.51 17.63 5.96
CA GLN A 19 20.36 17.57 4.77
C GLN A 19 20.40 16.20 4.09
N GLY A 20 20.09 15.12 4.83
CA GLY A 20 19.99 13.77 4.27
C GLY A 20 18.76 13.61 3.37
N SER A 21 17.60 14.04 3.86
CA SER A 21 16.31 13.93 3.15
C SER A 21 16.25 14.76 1.86
N VAL A 22 16.85 15.95 1.86
CA VAL A 22 17.00 16.79 0.65
C VAL A 22 17.82 16.07 -0.42
N GLU A 23 18.91 15.41 -0.04
CA GLU A 23 19.77 14.70 -0.98
C GLU A 23 19.11 13.44 -1.55
N GLU A 24 18.40 12.69 -0.71
CA GLU A 24 17.55 11.58 -1.15
C GLU A 24 16.50 12.07 -2.16
N THR A 25 15.82 13.18 -1.89
CA THR A 25 14.83 13.77 -2.79
C THR A 25 15.46 14.22 -4.12
N LEU A 26 16.65 14.82 -4.11
CA LEU A 26 17.33 15.25 -5.35
C LEU A 26 17.86 14.08 -6.20
N LYS A 27 18.19 12.95 -5.55
CA LYS A 27 18.64 11.71 -6.22
C LYS A 27 17.49 10.77 -6.57
N ALA A 28 16.30 11.00 -6.01
CA ALA A 28 15.13 10.17 -6.22
C ALA A 28 14.73 10.15 -7.69
N GLU A 29 14.30 8.98 -8.15
CA GLU A 29 13.93 8.76 -9.53
C GLU A 29 12.57 9.39 -9.83
N ARG A 30 12.46 10.09 -10.95
CA ARG A 30 11.20 10.71 -11.36
C ARG A 30 10.41 9.77 -12.24
N LEU A 31 9.23 9.43 -11.76
CA LEU A 31 8.24 8.71 -12.53
C LEU A 31 7.26 9.73 -13.12
N ASN A 32 7.20 9.77 -14.46
CA ASN A 32 6.21 10.57 -15.19
C ASN A 32 4.89 9.80 -15.38
N GLU A 33 4.96 8.46 -15.35
CA GLU A 33 3.84 7.57 -15.57
C GLU A 33 3.02 7.35 -14.28
N LYS A 34 1.75 7.00 -14.44
CA LYS A 34 0.83 6.66 -13.34
C LYS A 34 0.91 5.20 -12.90
N PHE A 35 1.86 4.46 -13.45
CA PHE A 35 1.95 3.01 -13.34
C PHE A 35 3.36 2.60 -12.94
N LEU A 36 3.45 1.63 -12.03
CA LEU A 36 4.70 0.94 -11.71
C LEU A 36 4.42 -0.56 -11.73
N PHE A 37 5.15 -1.26 -12.59
CA PHE A 37 5.08 -2.70 -12.74
C PHE A 37 6.17 -3.32 -11.90
N ILE A 38 5.83 -4.36 -11.15
CA ILE A 38 6.70 -5.01 -10.18
C ILE A 38 6.79 -6.49 -10.57
N GLU A 39 8.00 -7.04 -10.50
CA GLU A 39 8.26 -8.46 -10.72
C GLU A 39 9.03 -8.98 -9.52
N PHE A 40 8.66 -10.16 -9.04
CA PHE A 40 9.45 -10.88 -8.05
C PHE A 40 10.26 -11.94 -8.79
N ASP A 41 11.58 -11.81 -8.75
CA ASP A 41 12.52 -12.79 -9.29
C ASP A 41 12.59 -13.98 -8.33
N GLU A 42 12.07 -15.12 -8.75
CA GLU A 42 11.97 -16.31 -7.90
C GLU A 42 13.32 -16.96 -7.60
N GLU A 43 14.31 -16.83 -8.50
CA GLU A 43 15.63 -17.43 -8.36
C GLU A 43 16.48 -16.63 -7.37
N GLU A 44 16.46 -15.31 -7.52
CA GLU A 44 17.24 -14.39 -6.69
C GLU A 44 16.50 -13.94 -5.42
N GLU A 45 15.20 -14.26 -5.31
CA GLU A 45 14.30 -13.84 -4.23
C GLU A 45 14.33 -12.29 -4.02
N ILE A 46 14.35 -11.53 -5.12
CA ILE A 46 14.37 -10.05 -5.11
C ILE A 46 13.19 -9.45 -5.88
N PHE A 47 12.78 -8.25 -5.50
CA PHE A 47 11.86 -7.46 -6.31
C PHE A 47 12.59 -6.64 -7.37
N LYS A 48 11.97 -6.54 -8.54
CA LYS A 48 12.36 -5.69 -9.66
C LYS A 48 11.18 -4.79 -10.04
N TYR A 49 11.44 -3.66 -10.67
CA TYR A 49 10.39 -2.77 -11.15
C TYR A 49 10.68 -2.23 -12.56
N SER A 50 9.61 -1.82 -13.25
CA SER A 50 9.67 -0.99 -14.46
C SER A 50 8.54 0.05 -14.43
N SER A 51 8.82 1.24 -14.94
CA SER A 51 7.83 2.31 -15.13
C SER A 51 7.11 2.23 -16.48
N THR A 52 7.51 1.28 -17.33
CA THR A 52 6.89 0.99 -18.61
C THR A 52 6.43 -0.46 -18.63
N ASP A 53 5.36 -0.77 -19.38
CA ASP A 53 4.85 -2.14 -19.52
C ASP A 53 5.78 -3.05 -20.36
N ASN A 54 6.96 -2.56 -20.76
CA ASN A 54 7.87 -3.30 -21.63
C ASN A 54 8.88 -4.10 -20.77
N SER A 55 8.74 -5.43 -20.81
CA SER A 55 9.48 -6.41 -19.97
C SER A 55 11.00 -6.39 -20.08
N LEU A 56 11.56 -5.70 -21.08
CA LEU A 56 12.99 -5.66 -21.36
C LEU A 56 13.81 -4.77 -20.40
N SER A 57 13.19 -4.10 -19.42
CA SER A 57 13.87 -3.04 -18.63
C SER A 57 13.65 -3.12 -17.11
N PHE A 58 13.36 -4.30 -16.57
CA PHE A 58 13.20 -4.46 -15.11
C PHE A 58 14.51 -4.21 -14.36
N ILE A 59 14.48 -3.28 -13.41
CA ILE A 59 15.62 -2.89 -12.56
C ILE A 59 15.38 -3.44 -11.16
N LYS A 60 16.45 -3.91 -10.48
CA LYS A 60 16.37 -4.32 -9.06
C LYS A 60 15.81 -3.18 -8.21
N LEU A 61 14.79 -3.48 -7.42
CA LEU A 61 14.21 -2.55 -6.46
C LEU A 61 15.14 -2.45 -5.25
N ASP A 62 15.52 -1.22 -4.90
CA ASP A 62 16.24 -0.94 -3.64
C ASP A 62 15.21 -0.76 -2.51
N PRO A 63 15.36 -1.43 -1.36
CA PRO A 63 14.47 -1.31 -0.20
C PRO A 63 14.19 0.13 0.27
N ASN A 64 15.13 1.04 0.00
CA ASN A 64 15.04 2.44 0.40
C ASN A 64 14.80 3.37 -0.80
N LYS A 65 14.39 2.83 -1.95
CA LYS A 65 14.14 3.62 -3.15
C LYS A 65 12.96 4.57 -2.92
N LEU A 66 13.24 5.85 -3.06
CA LEU A 66 12.24 6.90 -3.13
C LEU A 66 11.96 7.25 -4.60
N PHE A 67 10.68 7.27 -4.97
CA PHE A 67 10.20 7.73 -6.27
C PHE A 67 9.50 9.08 -6.14
N LEU A 68 9.79 9.99 -7.07
CA LEU A 68 9.11 11.27 -7.21
C LEU A 68 8.07 11.19 -8.33
N LEU A 69 6.81 11.49 -7.99
CA LEU A 69 5.68 11.36 -8.91
C LEU A 69 5.09 12.73 -9.24
N LYS A 70 5.00 13.06 -10.53
CA LYS A 70 4.19 14.20 -10.98
C LYS A 70 2.68 13.98 -10.80
N PRO A 71 2.14 12.78 -11.09
CA PRO A 71 0.73 12.51 -10.83
C PRO A 71 0.43 12.48 -9.32
N GLU A 72 -0.83 12.77 -8.97
CA GLU A 72 -1.30 12.72 -7.57
C GLU A 72 -1.60 11.30 -7.09
N GLN A 73 -1.51 10.32 -7.97
CA GLN A 73 -1.72 8.91 -7.65
C GLN A 73 -0.84 8.01 -8.50
N ILE A 74 -0.49 6.85 -7.96
CA ILE A 74 0.20 5.77 -8.68
C ILE A 74 -0.56 4.46 -8.49
N ASN A 75 -0.71 3.72 -9.58
CA ASN A 75 -1.24 2.37 -9.58
C ASN A 75 -0.07 1.40 -9.66
N LEU A 76 -0.05 0.47 -8.71
CA LEU A 76 1.00 -0.53 -8.57
C LEU A 76 0.49 -1.85 -9.11
N PHE A 77 1.28 -2.46 -9.98
CA PHE A 77 0.99 -3.76 -10.56
C PHE A 77 2.09 -4.76 -10.23
N ILE A 78 1.75 -6.03 -10.02
CA ILE A 78 2.74 -7.11 -9.89
C ILE A 78 2.50 -8.19 -10.92
N LYS A 79 3.58 -8.80 -11.39
CA LYS A 79 3.51 -10.03 -12.17
C LYS A 79 2.92 -11.16 -11.31
N PRO A 80 1.93 -11.91 -11.80
CA PRO A 80 1.33 -13.01 -11.08
C PRO A 80 2.38 -14.08 -10.74
N LEU A 81 2.45 -14.49 -9.47
CA LEU A 81 3.23 -15.63 -9.00
C LEU A 81 2.34 -16.88 -8.84
N ASN A 82 2.92 -18.08 -8.91
CA ASN A 82 2.12 -19.29 -8.68
C ASN A 82 1.49 -19.27 -7.26
N PRO A 83 0.15 -19.19 -7.12
CA PRO A 83 -0.47 -19.04 -5.81
C PRO A 83 -0.32 -20.28 -4.93
N LEU A 84 0.05 -21.45 -5.47
CA LEU A 84 0.35 -22.61 -4.65
C LEU A 84 1.73 -22.52 -3.99
N LYS A 85 2.67 -21.80 -4.61
CA LYS A 85 4.05 -21.61 -4.14
C LYS A 85 4.27 -20.30 -3.40
N TYR A 86 3.49 -19.27 -3.70
CA TYR A 86 3.69 -17.94 -3.13
C TYR A 86 2.38 -17.31 -2.66
N GLN A 87 2.50 -16.46 -1.65
CA GLN A 87 1.44 -15.57 -1.19
C GLN A 87 1.97 -14.14 -1.18
N ILE A 88 1.33 -13.27 -1.96
CA ILE A 88 1.63 -11.84 -1.98
C ILE A 88 0.73 -11.15 -0.96
N LYS A 89 1.33 -10.37 -0.06
CA LYS A 89 0.64 -9.44 0.84
C LYS A 89 1.18 -8.04 0.56
N SER A 90 0.34 -7.04 0.79
CA SER A 90 0.69 -5.65 0.59
C SER A 90 0.06 -4.80 1.68
N GLU A 91 0.84 -3.93 2.31
CA GLU A 91 0.38 -3.03 3.36
C GLU A 91 0.76 -1.59 3.00
N LYS A 92 -0.24 -0.70 2.98
CA LYS A 92 0.00 0.73 2.78
C LYS A 92 0.64 1.32 4.03
N PHE A 93 1.59 2.22 3.83
CA PHE A 93 2.06 3.07 4.90
C PHE A 93 2.12 4.53 4.46
N GLU A 94 2.11 5.41 5.44
CA GLU A 94 2.29 6.83 5.24
C GLU A 94 3.24 7.36 6.31
N LEU A 95 4.31 8.02 5.87
CA LEU A 95 5.27 8.68 6.72
C LEU A 95 5.15 10.18 6.51
N LYS A 96 5.45 10.95 7.54
CA LYS A 96 5.60 12.39 7.40
C LYS A 96 6.88 12.70 6.63
N ASP A 97 6.80 13.63 5.68
CA ASP A 97 7.98 14.09 4.98
C ASP A 97 8.75 15.06 5.89
N LYS A 98 9.84 14.56 6.46
CA LYS A 98 10.67 15.33 7.39
C LYS A 98 11.19 16.63 6.77
N GLU A 99 11.55 16.61 5.48
CA GLU A 99 12.00 17.82 4.77
C GLU A 99 10.89 18.87 4.76
N TYR A 100 9.66 18.45 4.45
CA TYR A 100 8.52 19.35 4.44
C TYR A 100 8.18 19.87 5.84
N GLU A 101 8.22 19.03 6.87
CA GLU A 101 8.02 19.46 8.25
C GLU A 101 9.07 20.49 8.69
N GLU A 102 10.34 20.24 8.39
CA GLU A 102 11.43 21.16 8.72
C GLU A 102 11.31 22.48 7.96
N MET A 103 10.93 22.44 6.68
CA MET A 103 10.62 23.63 5.90
C MET A 103 9.47 24.43 6.55
N GLN A 104 8.39 23.78 6.98
CA GLN A 104 7.28 24.44 7.65
C GLN A 104 7.72 25.07 8.97
N VAL A 105 8.50 24.35 9.79
CA VAL A 105 9.07 24.87 11.04
C VAL A 105 9.94 26.09 10.76
N ALA A 106 10.80 26.04 9.76
CA ALA A 106 11.70 27.14 9.41
C ALA A 106 10.96 28.37 8.87
N LEU A 107 9.97 28.16 8.00
CA LEU A 107 9.09 29.23 7.52
C LEU A 107 8.33 29.85 8.68
N ASN A 108 7.78 29.05 9.58
CA ASN A 108 7.08 29.55 10.76
C ASN A 108 8.02 30.32 11.70
N GLN A 109 9.28 29.90 11.86
CA GLN A 109 10.28 30.65 12.61
C GLN A 109 10.60 31.99 11.93
N ILE A 110 10.87 32.00 10.63
CA ILE A 110 11.10 33.23 9.84
C ILE A 110 9.91 34.17 9.99
N LEU A 111 8.69 33.67 9.78
CA LEU A 111 7.46 34.44 9.93
C LEU A 111 7.29 34.95 11.37
N THR A 112 7.62 34.16 12.38
CA THR A 112 7.57 34.58 13.79
C THR A 112 8.55 35.72 14.06
N TYR A 113 9.75 35.69 13.48
CA TYR A 113 10.73 36.78 13.61
C TYR A 113 10.32 38.03 12.83
N LEU A 114 9.70 37.87 11.66
CA LEU A 114 9.23 38.97 10.82
C LEU A 114 7.93 39.58 11.34
N SER A 115 7.09 38.81 12.04
CA SER A 115 5.75 39.26 12.45
C SER A 115 5.78 40.53 13.31
N PRO A 116 6.66 40.67 14.33
CA PRO A 116 6.81 41.94 15.07
C PRO A 116 7.35 43.09 14.21
N LEU A 117 8.21 42.80 13.24
CA LEU A 117 8.81 43.80 12.34
C LEU A 117 7.81 44.33 11.30
N VAL A 118 6.78 43.54 10.96
CA VAL A 118 5.79 43.83 9.92
C VAL A 118 4.39 44.08 10.49
N GLY A 119 4.16 43.83 11.78
CA GLY A 119 2.88 44.04 12.46
C GLY A 119 1.81 42.96 12.21
N LEU A 120 2.19 41.73 11.86
CA LEU A 120 1.26 40.63 11.60
C LEU A 120 0.94 39.82 12.88
N LYS A 121 -0.34 39.50 13.13
CA LYS A 121 -0.79 38.61 14.22
C LYS A 121 -1.14 37.21 13.69
N PRO A 122 -0.67 36.11 14.32
CA PRO A 122 -0.98 34.74 13.87
C PRO A 122 -2.41 34.29 14.25
N GLU A 123 -3.12 33.65 13.33
CA GLU A 123 -4.46 33.08 13.47
C GLU A 123 -4.39 31.60 13.91
N SER A 124 -5.22 31.20 14.90
CA SER A 124 -5.24 29.85 15.48
C SER A 124 -6.20 28.88 14.76
N GLU A 125 -5.76 27.62 14.60
CA GLU A 125 -6.33 26.53 13.80
C GLU A 125 -7.73 26.01 14.23
N LEU A 126 -8.52 25.62 13.22
CA LEU A 126 -9.85 25.01 13.29
C LEU A 126 -9.79 23.47 13.35
N THR A 127 -10.53 22.86 14.28
CA THR A 127 -10.71 21.40 14.41
C THR A 127 -12.02 20.93 13.76
N THR A 128 -11.98 19.78 13.07
CA THR A 128 -13.14 19.20 12.36
C THR A 128 -13.55 17.88 13.02
N GLN A 129 -14.85 17.70 13.27
CA GLN A 129 -15.47 16.50 13.86
C GLN A 129 -16.04 15.56 12.78
N ASN A 130 -15.88 14.25 12.99
CA ASN A 130 -16.50 13.16 12.23
C ASN A 130 -17.63 12.50 13.03
N SER A 131 -18.65 11.98 12.33
CA SER A 131 -19.59 10.99 12.88
C SER A 131 -20.06 10.01 11.80
N SER A 132 -20.13 8.73 12.17
CA SER A 132 -20.59 7.57 11.38
C SER A 132 -21.80 6.93 12.06
N GLU A 133 -22.73 6.31 11.31
CA GLU A 133 -23.72 5.37 11.85
C GLU A 133 -24.02 4.22 10.86
N GLU A 134 -24.06 2.99 11.40
CA GLU A 134 -24.47 1.73 10.75
C GLU A 134 -25.93 1.38 11.11
N LEU A 135 -26.60 0.58 10.26
CA LEU A 135 -27.89 -0.05 10.56
C LEU A 135 -27.87 -1.58 10.29
N LYS A 136 -28.47 -2.34 11.21
CA LYS A 136 -28.78 -3.79 11.15
C LYS A 136 -30.28 -4.02 10.94
N ILE A 137 -30.70 -5.11 10.27
CA ILE A 137 -32.08 -5.65 10.27
C ILE A 137 -32.08 -7.21 10.34
N ILE A 138 -33.15 -7.77 10.91
CA ILE A 138 -33.38 -9.12 11.52
C ILE A 138 -34.46 -9.96 10.77
N ALA A 139 -34.32 -11.31 10.82
CA ALA A 139 -35.29 -12.47 10.76
C ALA A 139 -36.44 -12.53 9.68
N ASP A 140 -37.19 -13.61 9.38
CA ASP A 140 -37.68 -14.79 10.14
C ASP A 140 -38.32 -15.92 9.23
N ASN A 141 -38.88 -16.98 9.84
CA ASN A 141 -39.20 -18.37 9.39
C ASN A 141 -40.54 -18.73 8.66
N ASN A 142 -40.61 -20.00 8.14
CA ASN A 142 -41.65 -21.08 8.33
C ASN A 142 -42.54 -21.69 7.19
N LYS A 143 -42.59 -23.06 7.19
CA LYS A 143 -43.66 -24.10 6.95
C LYS A 143 -44.42 -24.17 5.59
N ASP A 144 -44.99 -25.28 5.09
CA ASP A 144 -45.72 -26.41 5.71
C ASP A 144 -45.90 -27.65 4.77
N GLU A 145 -46.31 -28.80 5.34
CA GLU A 145 -46.62 -30.10 4.70
C GLU A 145 -48.13 -30.30 4.40
N ASN A 146 -48.49 -30.96 3.28
CA ASN A 146 -49.54 -32.01 3.22
C ASN A 146 -49.85 -32.45 1.78
N ALA A 147 -49.52 -33.68 1.39
CA ALA A 147 -50.25 -34.48 0.38
C ALA A 147 -49.57 -35.84 0.10
N LYS A 148 -49.74 -36.83 1.00
CA LYS A 148 -49.34 -38.22 0.70
C LYS A 148 -50.32 -39.21 1.28
N ARG A 149 -51.35 -39.60 0.52
CA ARG A 149 -52.21 -40.75 0.87
C ARG A 149 -53.13 -41.25 -0.25
N LYS A 150 -52.61 -41.75 -1.39
CA LYS A 150 -53.46 -42.50 -2.36
C LYS A 150 -52.77 -43.37 -3.45
N ALA A 151 -51.67 -44.09 -3.15
CA ALA A 151 -51.06 -44.98 -4.16
C ALA A 151 -50.44 -46.25 -3.53
N LYS A 152 -51.24 -47.30 -3.24
CA LYS A 152 -50.70 -48.49 -2.53
C LYS A 152 -51.14 -49.88 -3.06
N ILE A 153 -51.86 -50.03 -4.17
CA ILE A 153 -52.30 -51.38 -4.62
C ILE A 153 -51.72 -51.80 -5.99
N GLU A 154 -51.08 -50.89 -6.73
CA GLU A 154 -50.47 -51.20 -8.04
C GLU A 154 -49.04 -51.77 -7.97
N ILE A 155 -48.45 -51.84 -6.78
CA ILE A 155 -47.00 -52.01 -6.60
C ILE A 155 -46.55 -53.49 -6.64
N ILE A 156 -47.40 -54.42 -6.21
CA ILE A 156 -46.94 -55.79 -5.87
C ILE A 156 -46.62 -56.65 -7.11
N LYS A 157 -47.19 -56.35 -8.28
CA LYS A 157 -46.87 -57.07 -9.54
C LYS A 157 -45.64 -56.53 -10.26
N LYS A 158 -45.23 -55.28 -9.99
CA LYS A 158 -44.03 -54.62 -10.55
C LYS A 158 -42.73 -55.06 -9.84
N PHE A 159 -42.87 -55.49 -8.59
CA PHE A 159 -41.81 -55.87 -7.66
C PHE A 159 -40.85 -56.97 -8.16
N LYS A 160 -41.37 -58.01 -8.83
CA LYS A 160 -40.59 -59.20 -9.20
C LYS A 160 -39.73 -59.05 -10.46
N SER A 161 -40.13 -58.21 -11.41
CA SER A 161 -39.34 -57.97 -12.64
C SER A 161 -38.24 -56.93 -12.45
N ASP A 162 -38.51 -55.92 -11.61
CA ASP A 162 -37.62 -54.77 -11.48
C ASP A 162 -36.40 -55.09 -10.60
N HIS A 163 -36.52 -55.97 -9.60
CA HIS A 163 -35.43 -56.35 -8.69
C HIS A 163 -34.31 -57.18 -9.35
N LEU A 164 -34.65 -58.09 -10.26
CA LEU A 164 -33.67 -58.91 -10.99
C LEU A 164 -32.86 -58.07 -11.99
N ARG A 165 -33.51 -57.10 -12.62
CA ARG A 165 -32.86 -56.11 -13.47
C ARG A 165 -31.96 -55.18 -12.64
N LEU A 166 -32.43 -54.77 -11.46
CA LEU A 166 -31.66 -53.99 -10.49
C LEU A 166 -30.34 -54.67 -10.13
N LEU A 167 -30.37 -55.95 -9.77
CA LEU A 167 -29.18 -56.69 -9.34
C LEU A 167 -28.14 -56.84 -10.45
N LYS A 168 -28.60 -57.07 -11.68
CA LYS A 168 -27.71 -57.12 -12.85
C LYS A 168 -27.08 -55.75 -13.14
N ASP A 169 -27.88 -54.68 -13.11
CA ASP A 169 -27.39 -53.31 -13.27
C ASP A 169 -26.39 -52.96 -12.15
N ILE A 170 -26.63 -53.42 -10.93
CA ILE A 170 -25.78 -53.19 -9.76
C ILE A 170 -24.40 -53.85 -9.92
N VAL A 171 -24.35 -55.14 -10.29
CA VAL A 171 -23.10 -55.89 -10.47
C VAL A 171 -22.29 -55.37 -11.68
N GLU A 172 -22.95 -55.10 -12.81
CA GLU A 172 -22.27 -54.54 -13.99
C GLU A 172 -21.74 -53.12 -13.76
N ASN A 173 -22.37 -52.35 -12.85
CA ASN A 173 -21.87 -51.03 -12.49
C ASN A 173 -20.75 -51.08 -11.43
N GLU A 174 -20.62 -52.11 -10.60
CA GLU A 174 -19.58 -52.17 -9.54
C GLU A 174 -18.16 -52.14 -10.12
N GLU A 175 -17.88 -52.99 -11.11
CA GLU A 175 -16.60 -53.02 -11.85
C GLU A 175 -16.31 -51.67 -12.51
N ARG A 176 -17.34 -51.07 -13.12
CA ARG A 176 -17.24 -49.78 -13.79
C ARG A 176 -17.00 -48.65 -12.78
N ILE A 177 -17.59 -48.72 -11.59
CA ILE A 177 -17.39 -47.80 -10.47
C ILE A 177 -15.95 -47.92 -9.95
N LYS A 178 -15.45 -49.14 -9.71
CA LYS A 178 -14.07 -49.39 -9.26
C LYS A 178 -13.03 -48.87 -10.26
N LYS A 179 -13.26 -49.10 -11.55
CA LYS A 179 -12.41 -48.56 -12.63
C LYS A 179 -12.41 -47.04 -12.65
N ASN A 180 -13.57 -46.41 -12.46
CA ASN A 180 -13.68 -44.95 -12.43
C ASN A 180 -13.03 -44.33 -11.18
N ILE A 181 -13.11 -44.97 -10.01
CA ILE A 181 -12.41 -44.50 -8.79
C ILE A 181 -10.90 -44.44 -9.04
N LYS A 182 -10.33 -45.53 -9.59
CA LYS A 182 -8.90 -45.60 -9.90
C LYS A 182 -8.47 -44.56 -10.94
N LEU A 183 -9.34 -44.25 -11.90
CA LEU A 183 -9.11 -43.19 -12.89
C LEU A 183 -9.09 -41.80 -12.25
N VAL A 184 -9.98 -41.54 -11.28
CA VAL A 184 -10.07 -40.27 -10.54
C VAL A 184 -8.83 -40.03 -9.67
N ASP A 185 -8.32 -41.07 -9.01
CA ASP A 185 -7.07 -40.98 -8.22
C ASP A 185 -5.86 -40.69 -9.12
N LEU A 186 -5.76 -41.37 -10.27
CA LEU A 186 -4.72 -41.12 -11.29
C LEU A 186 -4.78 -39.69 -11.86
N LEU A 187 -5.98 -39.20 -12.19
CA LEU A 187 -6.18 -37.84 -12.68
C LEU A 187 -5.79 -36.79 -11.63
N ASN A 188 -6.06 -37.05 -10.35
CA ASN A 188 -5.65 -36.17 -9.26
C ASN A 188 -4.13 -36.06 -9.14
N GLU A 189 -3.42 -37.19 -9.11
CA GLU A 189 -1.97 -37.19 -9.00
C GLU A 189 -1.32 -36.54 -10.23
N GLU A 190 -1.78 -36.88 -11.44
CA GLU A 190 -1.25 -36.31 -12.67
C GLU A 190 -1.51 -34.80 -12.76
N LEU A 191 -2.68 -34.33 -12.33
CA LEU A 191 -2.98 -32.89 -12.30
C LEU A 191 -2.16 -32.17 -11.23
N LEU A 192 -2.02 -32.73 -10.03
CA LEU A 192 -1.20 -32.12 -8.98
C LEU A 192 0.23 -31.97 -9.49
N ILE A 193 0.76 -33.00 -10.14
CA ILE A 193 2.08 -32.97 -10.78
C ILE A 193 2.13 -31.90 -11.87
N LYS A 194 1.11 -31.77 -12.73
CA LYS A 194 1.06 -30.73 -13.78
C LYS A 194 0.95 -29.31 -13.20
N LEU A 195 0.15 -29.10 -12.16
CA LEU A 195 0.01 -27.82 -11.45
C LEU A 195 1.27 -27.41 -10.68
N LEU A 196 1.98 -28.40 -10.12
CA LEU A 196 3.27 -28.18 -9.45
C LEU A 196 4.41 -27.94 -10.45
N LYS A 197 4.32 -28.50 -11.67
CA LYS A 197 5.28 -28.36 -12.78
C LYS A 197 5.00 -27.18 -13.72
N LEU A 198 3.91 -26.44 -13.51
CA LEU A 198 3.66 -25.15 -14.15
C LEU A 198 4.60 -24.12 -13.53
N ASP A 199 5.88 -24.25 -13.86
CA ASP A 199 6.87 -23.18 -13.79
C ASP A 199 6.89 -22.50 -15.16
N ASP A 200 6.68 -21.18 -15.16
CA ASP A 200 6.90 -20.22 -16.25
C ASP A 200 6.13 -20.34 -17.59
N ALA A 201 5.23 -21.31 -17.78
CA ALA A 201 4.44 -21.36 -19.00
C ALA A 201 3.51 -20.13 -19.10
N ASN A 202 3.66 -19.33 -20.16
CA ASN A 202 2.82 -18.20 -20.55
C ASN A 202 1.36 -18.40 -20.10
N THR A 203 0.78 -17.40 -19.44
CA THR A 203 -0.60 -17.36 -18.91
C THR A 203 -1.69 -17.89 -19.87
N ILE A 204 -1.42 -17.88 -21.18
CA ILE A 204 -2.25 -18.45 -22.25
C ILE A 204 -2.37 -19.98 -22.16
N ASP A 205 -1.29 -20.70 -21.86
CA ASP A 205 -1.29 -22.17 -21.74
C ASP A 205 -1.98 -22.60 -20.44
N PHE A 206 -1.78 -21.86 -19.34
CA PHE A 206 -2.46 -22.15 -18.07
C PHE A 206 -3.99 -22.08 -18.20
N ASN A 207 -4.52 -21.00 -18.78
CA ASN A 207 -5.95 -20.83 -18.97
C ASN A 207 -6.53 -21.95 -19.86
N THR A 208 -5.81 -22.35 -20.91
CA THR A 208 -6.24 -23.42 -21.81
C THR A 208 -6.24 -24.78 -21.12
N ILE A 209 -5.17 -25.11 -20.39
CA ILE A 209 -5.04 -26.36 -19.62
C ILE A 209 -6.10 -26.42 -18.50
N PHE A 210 -6.27 -25.33 -17.76
CA PHE A 210 -7.23 -25.24 -16.66
C PHE A 210 -8.68 -25.32 -17.16
N TYR A 211 -9.00 -24.66 -18.28
CA TYR A 211 -10.35 -24.67 -18.86
C TYR A 211 -10.72 -26.05 -19.43
N ASN A 212 -9.81 -26.69 -20.17
CA ASN A 212 -10.04 -28.05 -20.68
C ASN A 212 -10.23 -29.04 -19.53
N PHE A 213 -9.47 -28.89 -18.46
CA PHE A 213 -9.60 -29.72 -17.29
C PHE A 213 -10.89 -29.45 -16.48
N LEU A 214 -11.30 -28.19 -16.31
CA LEU A 214 -12.60 -27.85 -15.71
C LEU A 214 -13.76 -28.46 -16.50
N LYS A 215 -13.66 -28.45 -17.83
CA LYS A 215 -14.64 -29.08 -18.72
C LYS A 215 -14.71 -30.59 -18.47
N GLU A 216 -13.58 -31.29 -18.42
CA GLU A 216 -13.51 -32.71 -18.11
C GLU A 216 -14.08 -33.03 -16.71
N LEU A 217 -13.79 -32.20 -15.70
CA LEU A 217 -14.37 -32.33 -14.36
C LEU A 217 -15.87 -32.10 -14.33
N MET A 218 -16.38 -31.12 -15.07
CA MET A 218 -17.82 -30.86 -15.15
C MET A 218 -18.56 -31.99 -15.86
N GLU A 219 -17.97 -32.56 -16.90
CA GLU A 219 -18.48 -33.76 -17.57
C GLU A 219 -18.49 -34.97 -16.61
N LEU A 220 -17.43 -35.14 -15.82
CA LEU A 220 -17.35 -36.15 -14.77
C LEU A 220 -18.42 -35.94 -13.69
N LYS A 221 -18.53 -34.72 -13.13
CA LYS A 221 -19.51 -34.34 -12.11
C LYS A 221 -20.94 -34.56 -12.57
N TYR A 222 -21.25 -34.14 -13.80
CA TYR A 222 -22.58 -34.37 -14.38
C TYR A 222 -22.90 -35.87 -14.46
N SER A 223 -21.91 -36.70 -14.80
CA SER A 223 -22.06 -38.16 -14.74
C SER A 223 -22.31 -38.64 -13.30
N THR A 224 -21.53 -38.18 -12.31
CA THR A 224 -21.63 -38.61 -10.91
C THR A 224 -22.95 -38.20 -10.27
N ASP A 225 -23.40 -36.96 -10.45
CA ASP A 225 -24.67 -36.44 -9.94
C ASP A 225 -25.86 -37.22 -10.55
N THR A 226 -25.78 -37.53 -11.85
CA THR A 226 -26.77 -38.39 -12.53
C THR A 226 -26.80 -39.80 -11.93
N TYR A 227 -25.65 -40.36 -11.57
CA TYR A 227 -25.58 -41.67 -10.91
C TYR A 227 -26.06 -41.61 -9.45
N GLU A 228 -25.75 -40.55 -8.71
CA GLU A 228 -26.23 -40.38 -7.32
C GLU A 228 -27.75 -40.24 -7.27
N ILE A 229 -28.35 -39.49 -8.20
CA ILE A 229 -29.81 -39.38 -8.34
C ILE A 229 -30.41 -40.76 -8.64
N LYS A 230 -29.87 -41.49 -9.63
CA LYS A 230 -30.31 -42.86 -9.95
C LYS A 230 -30.13 -43.80 -8.75
N PHE A 231 -29.05 -43.67 -7.98
CA PHE A 231 -28.80 -44.49 -6.80
C PHE A 231 -29.74 -44.18 -5.64
N LYS A 232 -30.05 -42.90 -5.41
CA LYS A 232 -31.06 -42.48 -4.42
C LYS A 232 -32.45 -42.94 -4.81
N GLU A 233 -32.81 -42.89 -6.09
CA GLU A 233 -34.05 -43.47 -6.61
C GLU A 233 -34.08 -44.98 -6.45
N LEU A 234 -32.97 -45.67 -6.76
CA LEU A 234 -32.81 -47.11 -6.56
C LEU A 234 -32.95 -47.52 -5.10
N LYS A 235 -32.25 -46.83 -4.18
CA LYS A 235 -32.31 -47.06 -2.74
C LYS A 235 -33.71 -46.81 -2.21
N LYS A 236 -34.33 -45.69 -2.57
CA LYS A 236 -35.69 -45.34 -2.16
C LYS A 236 -36.71 -46.35 -2.69
N ASN A 237 -36.59 -46.75 -3.96
CA ASN A 237 -37.43 -47.79 -4.53
C ASN A 237 -37.24 -49.10 -3.73
N TYR A 238 -36.02 -49.51 -3.44
CA TYR A 238 -35.74 -50.69 -2.64
C TYR A 238 -36.29 -50.59 -1.20
N GLU A 239 -36.14 -49.46 -0.53
CA GLU A 239 -36.68 -49.22 0.81
C GLU A 239 -38.20 -49.24 0.82
N ASP A 240 -38.84 -48.57 -0.15
CA ASP A 240 -40.30 -48.56 -0.33
C ASP A 240 -40.83 -49.96 -0.64
N GLU A 241 -40.09 -50.71 -1.44
CA GLU A 241 -40.39 -52.09 -1.81
C GLU A 241 -40.22 -53.02 -0.59
N SER A 242 -39.09 -52.96 0.11
CA SER A 242 -38.82 -53.69 1.35
C SER A 242 -39.86 -53.38 2.43
N ALA A 243 -40.26 -52.12 2.60
CA ALA A 243 -41.30 -51.72 3.54
C ALA A 243 -42.68 -52.29 3.17
N LYS A 244 -43.03 -52.33 1.87
CA LYS A 244 -44.27 -52.96 1.40
C LYS A 244 -44.25 -54.46 1.62
N LEU A 245 -43.11 -55.11 1.38
CA LEU A 245 -42.92 -56.53 1.60
C LEU A 245 -43.00 -56.88 3.09
N ASN A 246 -42.32 -56.12 3.96
CA ASN A 246 -42.41 -56.28 5.42
C ASN A 246 -43.82 -56.03 5.96
N ALA A 247 -44.55 -55.07 5.39
CA ALA A 247 -45.96 -54.87 5.72
C ALA A 247 -46.82 -56.07 5.27
N TYR A 248 -46.50 -56.68 4.13
CA TYR A 248 -47.17 -57.89 3.64
C TYR A 248 -46.87 -59.11 4.51
N ILE A 249 -45.60 -59.32 4.88
CA ILE A 249 -45.15 -60.38 5.80
C ILE A 249 -45.86 -60.26 7.15
N ASN A 250 -46.00 -59.03 7.66
CA ASN A 250 -46.72 -58.76 8.90
C ASN A 250 -48.24 -58.97 8.80
N LEU A 251 -48.84 -58.81 7.61
CA LEU A 251 -50.23 -59.14 7.33
C LEU A 251 -50.46 -60.64 7.17
N THR A 252 -49.43 -61.38 6.75
CA THR A 252 -49.46 -62.84 6.55
C THR A 252 -48.87 -63.62 7.72
N LYS A 253 -48.98 -63.12 8.97
CA LYS A 253 -48.43 -63.77 10.19
C LYS A 253 -48.87 -65.23 10.43
N ASN A 254 -49.80 -65.77 9.64
CA ASN A 254 -50.20 -67.19 9.64
C ASN A 254 -49.67 -68.00 8.45
N PHE A 255 -48.77 -67.46 7.63
CA PHE A 255 -48.15 -68.15 6.50
C PHE A 255 -46.66 -68.30 6.73
N THR A 256 -46.22 -69.54 6.95
CA THR A 256 -44.80 -69.89 7.08
C THR A 256 -44.14 -69.76 5.72
N ILE A 257 -43.28 -68.76 5.55
CA ILE A 257 -42.41 -68.63 4.38
C ILE A 257 -41.29 -69.68 4.52
N PRO A 258 -40.97 -70.48 3.48
CA PRO A 258 -39.89 -71.46 3.55
C PRO A 258 -38.54 -70.79 3.86
N GLU A 259 -37.83 -71.31 4.86
CA GLU A 259 -36.55 -70.78 5.38
C GLU A 259 -35.46 -70.65 4.28
N GLU A 260 -35.48 -71.55 3.30
CA GLU A 260 -34.55 -71.59 2.16
C GLU A 260 -34.60 -70.32 1.27
N LEU A 261 -35.74 -69.62 1.22
CA LEU A 261 -35.88 -68.36 0.47
C LEU A 261 -35.31 -67.16 1.23
N ILE A 262 -35.27 -67.22 2.56
CA ILE A 262 -34.76 -66.15 3.42
C ILE A 262 -33.23 -66.23 3.50
N GLU A 263 -32.67 -67.44 3.62
CA GLU A 263 -31.22 -67.64 3.77
C GLU A 263 -30.42 -67.46 2.47
N ASN A 264 -30.92 -67.90 1.31
CA ASN A 264 -30.11 -67.94 0.08
C ASN A 264 -30.24 -66.73 -0.86
N GLY A 265 -31.34 -65.97 -0.79
CA GLY A 265 -31.59 -64.84 -1.70
C GLY A 265 -31.37 -63.47 -1.07
N TYR A 266 -31.97 -63.23 0.10
CA TYR A 266 -32.02 -61.89 0.69
C TYR A 266 -30.74 -61.50 1.42
N GLY A 267 -30.00 -62.46 1.98
CA GLY A 267 -28.69 -62.20 2.59
C GLY A 267 -27.67 -61.65 1.59
N TYR A 268 -27.56 -62.28 0.42
CA TYR A 268 -26.65 -61.84 -0.65
C TYR A 268 -27.09 -60.53 -1.31
N ILE A 269 -28.39 -60.30 -1.48
CA ILE A 269 -28.92 -59.04 -2.04
C ILE A 269 -28.68 -57.88 -1.06
N ASN A 270 -28.92 -58.08 0.25
CA ASN A 270 -28.60 -57.06 1.24
C ASN A 270 -27.10 -56.81 1.31
N LEU A 271 -26.25 -57.85 1.37
CA LEU A 271 -24.80 -57.68 1.41
C LEU A 271 -24.25 -56.97 0.16
N GLY A 272 -24.77 -57.28 -1.03
CA GLY A 272 -24.41 -56.60 -2.27
C GLY A 272 -24.90 -55.14 -2.30
N ILE A 273 -26.14 -54.86 -1.88
CA ILE A 273 -26.65 -53.49 -1.79
C ILE A 273 -25.88 -52.67 -0.76
N TYR A 274 -25.53 -53.25 0.40
CA TYR A 274 -24.71 -52.58 1.42
C TYR A 274 -23.27 -52.37 0.94
N SER A 275 -22.62 -53.34 0.30
CA SER A 275 -21.26 -53.14 -0.23
C SER A 275 -21.23 -52.09 -1.33
N LEU A 276 -22.24 -52.05 -2.21
CA LEU A 276 -22.36 -50.99 -3.21
C LEU A 276 -22.72 -49.65 -2.58
N LEU A 277 -23.57 -49.60 -1.55
CA LEU A 277 -23.83 -48.37 -0.80
C LEU A 277 -22.55 -47.86 -0.15
N ASP A 278 -21.75 -48.72 0.47
CA ASP A 278 -20.48 -48.36 1.09
C ASP A 278 -19.49 -47.86 0.05
N HIS A 279 -19.30 -48.58 -1.07
CA HIS A 279 -18.45 -48.14 -2.18
C HIS A 279 -18.93 -46.84 -2.84
N THR A 280 -20.24 -46.66 -3.00
CA THR A 280 -20.80 -45.42 -3.57
C THR A 280 -20.67 -44.25 -2.58
N THR A 281 -20.81 -44.52 -1.28
CA THR A 281 -20.61 -43.52 -0.22
C THR A 281 -19.15 -43.13 -0.09
N GLU A 282 -18.23 -44.09 -0.14
CA GLU A 282 -16.79 -43.85 -0.17
C GLU A 282 -16.39 -43.05 -1.42
N ARG A 283 -16.89 -43.45 -2.60
CA ARG A 283 -16.71 -42.71 -3.85
C ARG A 283 -17.27 -41.29 -3.75
N ASN A 284 -18.49 -41.11 -3.29
CA ASN A 284 -19.08 -39.77 -3.15
C ASN A 284 -18.31 -38.93 -2.13
N THR A 285 -17.77 -39.55 -1.07
CA THR A 285 -16.89 -38.89 -0.11
C THR A 285 -15.59 -38.44 -0.79
N GLN A 286 -14.97 -39.29 -1.60
CA GLN A 286 -13.78 -38.93 -2.39
C GLN A 286 -14.07 -37.86 -3.44
N PHE A 287 -15.16 -37.98 -4.21
CA PHE A 287 -15.58 -36.96 -5.18
C PHE A 287 -15.88 -35.63 -4.50
N LYS A 288 -16.53 -35.64 -3.34
CA LYS A 288 -16.78 -34.43 -2.57
C LYS A 288 -15.46 -33.80 -2.11
N LYS A 289 -14.53 -34.61 -1.57
CA LYS A 289 -13.17 -34.19 -1.22
C LYS A 289 -12.42 -33.54 -2.38
N ILE A 290 -12.54 -34.11 -3.58
CA ILE A 290 -11.93 -33.61 -4.81
C ILE A 290 -12.62 -32.33 -5.28
N SER A 291 -13.95 -32.33 -5.33
CA SER A 291 -14.75 -31.15 -5.67
C SER A 291 -14.49 -29.99 -4.72
N ASP A 292 -14.34 -30.25 -3.42
CA ASP A 292 -14.04 -29.24 -2.40
C ASP A 292 -12.60 -28.71 -2.56
N SER A 293 -11.63 -29.58 -2.90
CA SER A 293 -10.27 -29.19 -3.26
C SER A 293 -10.25 -28.32 -4.53
N PHE A 294 -11.00 -28.70 -5.57
CA PHE A 294 -11.12 -27.92 -6.81
C PHE A 294 -11.84 -26.61 -6.61
N LYS A 295 -12.89 -26.58 -5.80
CA LYS A 295 -13.59 -25.35 -5.46
C LYS A 295 -12.65 -24.39 -4.77
N SER A 296 -11.79 -24.88 -3.87
CA SER A 296 -10.77 -24.07 -3.20
C SER A 296 -9.75 -23.50 -4.20
N VAL A 297 -9.28 -24.30 -5.15
CA VAL A 297 -8.36 -23.86 -6.21
C VAL A 297 -9.05 -22.85 -7.14
N TYR A 298 -10.26 -23.15 -7.60
CA TYR A 298 -11.06 -22.27 -8.45
C TYR A 298 -11.39 -20.95 -7.76
N GLU A 299 -11.70 -20.93 -6.47
CA GLU A 299 -11.92 -19.69 -5.71
C GLU A 299 -10.65 -18.83 -5.61
N ILE A 300 -9.46 -19.45 -5.54
CA ILE A 300 -8.18 -18.74 -5.60
C ILE A 300 -7.97 -18.14 -7.01
N PHE A 301 -8.18 -18.94 -8.07
CA PHE A 301 -7.95 -18.51 -9.46
C PHE A 301 -9.01 -17.54 -10.01
N SER A 302 -10.28 -17.70 -9.66
CA SER A 302 -11.36 -16.80 -10.11
C SER A 302 -11.23 -15.38 -9.53
N LYS A 303 -10.64 -15.25 -8.33
CA LYS A 303 -10.24 -13.95 -7.77
C LYS A 303 -9.11 -13.30 -8.58
N TRP A 304 -8.29 -14.08 -9.26
CA TRP A 304 -7.21 -13.62 -10.14
C TRP A 304 -7.72 -13.24 -11.53
N GLU A 305 -8.52 -14.09 -12.16
CA GLU A 305 -9.02 -13.89 -13.54
C GLU A 305 -9.79 -12.57 -13.71
N ASN A 306 -10.63 -12.21 -12.73
CA ASN A 306 -11.37 -10.95 -12.76
C ASN A 306 -10.49 -9.69 -12.71
N LYS A 307 -9.22 -9.82 -12.29
CA LYS A 307 -8.27 -8.71 -12.13
C LYS A 307 -7.27 -8.56 -13.28
N ILE A 308 -7.11 -9.56 -14.14
CA ILE A 308 -6.07 -9.61 -15.20
C ILE A 308 -6.46 -8.82 -16.48
N LYS A 309 -7.71 -8.35 -16.60
CA LYS A 309 -8.27 -7.87 -17.89
C LYS A 309 -7.76 -6.52 -18.43
N LYS A 310 -6.71 -5.89 -17.88
CA LYS A 310 -6.31 -4.53 -18.29
C LYS A 310 -4.84 -4.31 -18.68
N PHE A 311 -3.90 -5.15 -18.25
CA PHE A 311 -2.46 -5.01 -18.55
C PHE A 311 -1.85 -6.40 -18.75
N GLU A 312 -1.12 -6.60 -19.85
CA GLU A 312 -0.68 -7.89 -20.43
C GLU A 312 0.10 -8.78 -19.44
N GLY A 313 -0.62 -9.48 -18.55
CA GLY A 313 -0.02 -10.37 -17.57
C GLY A 313 0.40 -9.70 -16.25
N TYR A 314 -0.18 -8.54 -15.90
CA TYR A 314 0.04 -7.89 -14.60
C TYR A 314 -1.26 -7.73 -13.79
N TYR A 315 -1.16 -7.88 -12.47
CA TYR A 315 -2.26 -7.74 -11.52
C TYR A 315 -2.18 -6.37 -10.82
N PRO A 316 -3.29 -5.60 -10.72
CA PRO A 316 -3.33 -4.39 -9.89
C PRO A 316 -3.28 -4.79 -8.42
N ILE A 317 -2.23 -4.36 -7.72
CA ILE A 317 -2.09 -4.55 -6.28
C ILE A 317 -2.85 -3.47 -5.54
N GLU A 318 -2.51 -2.22 -5.85
CA GLU A 318 -2.90 -1.10 -5.01
C GLU A 318 -2.85 0.23 -5.76
N GLU A 319 -3.71 1.15 -5.34
CA GLU A 319 -3.66 2.55 -5.76
C GLU A 319 -3.26 3.43 -4.57
N LEU A 320 -2.18 4.19 -4.73
CA LEU A 320 -1.68 5.10 -3.71
C LEU A 320 -1.94 6.54 -4.14
N ALA A 321 -2.77 7.25 -3.37
CA ALA A 321 -2.91 8.70 -3.48
C ALA A 321 -1.76 9.39 -2.72
N LEU A 322 -1.15 10.39 -3.34
CA LEU A 322 -0.04 11.14 -2.77
C LEU A 322 -0.54 12.46 -2.20
N THR A 323 -0.18 12.71 -0.95
CA THR A 323 -0.46 13.98 -0.28
C THR A 323 0.83 14.79 -0.15
N LYS A 324 0.77 16.10 -0.38
CA LYS A 324 1.92 16.98 -0.21
C LYS A 324 2.40 16.95 1.26
N GLY A 325 3.71 16.88 1.46
CA GLY A 325 4.32 16.82 2.80
C GLY A 325 4.24 15.44 3.47
N LYS A 326 3.88 14.41 2.72
CA LYS A 326 3.85 13.02 3.17
C LYS A 326 4.56 12.13 2.16
N ILE A 327 5.16 11.06 2.66
CA ILE A 327 5.72 9.97 1.88
C ILE A 327 4.72 8.81 2.00
N SER A 328 4.06 8.49 0.91
CA SER A 328 3.14 7.35 0.84
C SER A 328 3.91 6.14 0.32
N GLY A 329 3.60 4.94 0.79
CA GLY A 329 4.34 3.77 0.34
C GLY A 329 3.56 2.47 0.47
N LEU A 330 4.19 1.42 -0.05
CA LEU A 330 3.70 0.05 0.00
C LEU A 330 4.80 -0.84 0.55
N GLU A 331 4.51 -1.59 1.60
CA GLU A 331 5.33 -2.74 2.00
C GLU A 331 4.79 -3.97 1.26
N LEU A 332 5.60 -4.50 0.34
CA LEU A 332 5.31 -5.75 -0.36
C LEU A 332 5.96 -6.90 0.37
N GLN A 333 5.18 -7.95 0.58
CA GLN A 333 5.64 -9.18 1.19
C GLN A 333 5.30 -10.35 0.26
N VAL A 334 6.31 -11.12 -0.13
CA VAL A 334 6.15 -12.41 -0.81
C VAL A 334 6.54 -13.51 0.19
N GLU A 335 5.54 -14.30 0.58
CA GLU A 335 5.73 -15.47 1.43
C GLU A 335 5.77 -16.72 0.53
N LYS A 336 6.93 -17.36 0.47
CA LYS A 336 7.09 -18.68 -0.17
C LYS A 336 6.49 -19.73 0.74
N ARG A 337 5.68 -20.62 0.18
CA ARG A 337 4.95 -21.64 0.92
C ARG A 337 5.00 -22.99 0.23
N SER A 338 5.00 -24.05 1.02
CA SER A 338 4.79 -25.40 0.51
C SER A 338 3.30 -25.77 0.66
N ALA A 339 2.73 -26.33 -0.39
CA ALA A 339 1.37 -26.83 -0.39
C ALA A 339 1.39 -28.34 -0.13
N GLU A 340 0.76 -28.78 0.96
CA GLU A 340 0.51 -30.19 1.25
C GLU A 340 -1.01 -30.43 1.24
N ILE A 341 -1.47 -31.52 0.62
CA ILE A 341 -2.88 -31.93 0.76
C ILE A 341 -3.00 -32.76 2.04
N LYS A 342 -3.75 -32.25 3.02
CA LYS A 342 -4.10 -32.98 4.24
C LYS A 342 -5.59 -32.95 4.46
N ASN A 343 -6.19 -34.11 4.69
CA ASN A 343 -7.63 -34.27 4.86
C ASN A 343 -8.45 -33.67 3.70
N SER A 344 -7.91 -33.75 2.48
CA SER A 344 -8.55 -33.21 1.26
C SER A 344 -8.75 -31.70 1.27
N ALA A 345 -7.90 -30.99 2.01
CA ALA A 345 -7.74 -29.55 1.93
C ALA A 345 -6.27 -29.23 1.69
N PHE A 346 -6.02 -28.16 0.94
CA PHE A 346 -4.68 -27.59 0.85
C PHE A 346 -4.30 -26.97 2.20
N GLN A 347 -3.20 -27.45 2.77
CA GLN A 347 -2.53 -26.82 3.89
C GLN A 347 -1.25 -26.17 3.38
N PHE A 348 -1.11 -24.88 3.65
CA PHE A 348 0.08 -24.12 3.28
C PHE A 348 0.97 -23.96 4.51
N LYS A 349 2.26 -24.25 4.35
CA LYS A 349 3.27 -23.98 5.37
C LYS A 349 4.25 -22.92 4.83
N PRO A 350 4.53 -21.85 5.58
CA PRO A 350 5.53 -20.87 5.19
C PRO A 350 6.91 -21.52 5.13
N VAL A 351 7.71 -21.13 4.14
CA VAL A 351 9.08 -21.61 3.89
C VAL A 351 10.06 -20.45 4.07
N SER A 352 9.84 -19.35 3.35
CA SER A 352 10.63 -18.13 3.44
C SER A 352 9.73 -16.91 3.18
N GLU A 353 10.23 -15.73 3.51
CA GLU A 353 9.51 -14.47 3.38
C GLU A 353 10.50 -13.39 2.91
N VAL A 354 10.11 -12.64 1.88
CA VAL A 354 10.83 -11.46 1.41
C VAL A 354 9.92 -10.26 1.59
N LYS A 355 10.47 -9.19 2.16
CA LYS A 355 9.76 -7.92 2.38
C LYS A 355 10.54 -6.77 1.79
N GLU A 356 9.85 -5.92 1.04
CA GLU A 356 10.44 -4.71 0.48
C GLU A 356 9.50 -3.53 0.63
N LYS A 357 10.07 -2.35 0.89
CA LYS A 357 9.33 -1.10 0.99
C LYS A 357 9.54 -0.27 -0.26
N ILE A 358 8.44 0.27 -0.78
CA ILE A 358 8.46 1.19 -1.90
C ILE A 358 7.89 2.51 -1.42
N SER A 359 8.68 3.57 -1.53
CA SER A 359 8.30 4.91 -1.06
C SER A 359 8.06 5.86 -2.21
N PHE A 360 7.00 6.64 -2.11
CA PHE A 360 6.57 7.61 -3.10
C PHE A 360 6.37 8.97 -2.46
N LYS A 361 6.92 10.01 -3.10
CA LYS A 361 6.74 11.40 -2.71
C LYS A 361 6.22 12.18 -3.91
N LYS A 362 5.30 13.12 -3.67
CA LYS A 362 4.82 14.02 -4.73
C LYS A 362 6.01 14.86 -5.23
N PHE A 363 6.18 14.93 -6.54
CA PHE A 363 7.23 15.71 -7.15
C PHE A 363 6.97 17.21 -6.92
N ASP A 364 7.93 17.86 -6.28
CA ASP A 364 7.98 19.32 -6.17
C ASP A 364 9.13 19.86 -7.03
N HIS A 365 8.85 20.96 -7.74
CA HIS A 365 9.84 21.66 -8.56
C HIS A 365 10.93 22.31 -7.71
N PHE A 366 10.60 22.64 -6.47
CA PHE A 366 11.50 23.27 -5.52
C PHE A 366 11.66 22.37 -4.30
N VAL A 367 12.91 22.08 -3.97
CA VAL A 367 13.33 21.35 -2.78
C VAL A 367 13.92 22.37 -1.82
N PHE A 368 13.29 22.56 -0.68
CA PHE A 368 13.65 23.62 0.24
C PHE A 368 14.74 23.14 1.18
N GLU A 369 15.81 23.91 1.27
CA GLU A 369 16.99 23.55 2.05
C GLU A 369 17.40 24.74 2.90
N LEU A 370 17.55 24.51 4.21
CA LEU A 370 18.16 25.50 5.09
C LEU A 370 19.66 25.32 5.14
N ARG A 371 20.40 26.41 4.97
CA ARG A 371 21.85 26.43 5.07
C ARG A 371 22.33 27.58 5.95
N PRO A 372 23.32 27.33 6.82
CA PRO A 372 24.14 28.41 7.35
C PRO A 372 25.02 28.96 6.22
N GLY A 373 25.13 30.28 6.15
CA GLY A 373 25.96 30.98 5.18
C GLY A 373 26.84 32.03 5.82
N ILE A 374 27.90 32.39 5.11
CA ILE A 374 28.68 33.60 5.32
C ILE A 374 28.33 34.55 4.18
N ALA A 375 27.78 35.73 4.47
CA ALA A 375 27.67 36.78 3.47
C ALA A 375 28.68 37.90 3.68
N PHE A 376 29.14 38.41 2.56
CA PHE A 376 29.88 39.64 2.40
C PHE A 376 28.88 40.71 1.96
N VAL A 377 28.64 41.67 2.83
CA VAL A 377 27.77 42.82 2.59
C VAL A 377 28.46 44.06 3.14
N ASN A 378 28.28 45.18 2.46
CA ASN A 378 28.72 46.49 2.93
C ASN A 378 27.46 47.30 3.30
N LEU A 379 27.22 47.43 4.60
CA LEU A 379 26.15 48.26 5.16
C LEU A 379 26.79 49.37 6.00
N SER A 380 26.17 50.54 5.98
CA SER A 380 26.52 51.63 6.89
C SER A 380 25.25 52.06 7.62
N PHE A 381 25.38 52.32 8.91
CA PHE A 381 24.28 52.72 9.78
C PHE A 381 24.56 54.10 10.36
N PRO A 382 23.61 55.05 10.24
CA PRO A 382 23.73 56.33 10.94
C PRO A 382 23.80 56.08 12.44
N ASN A 383 24.66 56.83 13.11
CA ASN A 383 24.79 56.83 14.55
C ASN A 383 24.42 58.22 15.07
N TYR A 384 23.73 58.29 16.19
CA TYR A 384 23.28 59.55 16.78
C TYR A 384 23.83 59.68 18.19
N VAL A 385 24.54 60.78 18.45
CA VAL A 385 25.26 61.03 19.70
C VAL A 385 24.89 62.39 20.28
N LEU A 386 25.12 62.56 21.57
CA LEU A 386 25.03 63.84 22.23
C LEU A 386 26.18 64.77 21.79
N GLY A 387 25.85 65.87 21.13
CA GLY A 387 26.78 66.96 20.80
C GLY A 387 26.53 68.21 21.65
N SER A 388 27.31 69.25 21.41
CA SER A 388 27.10 70.58 21.98
C SER A 388 27.02 71.62 20.87
N ASP A 389 26.06 72.55 20.96
CA ASP A 389 25.99 73.70 20.07
C ASP A 389 27.00 74.80 20.46
N ASP A 390 27.02 75.91 19.70
CA ASP A 390 27.91 77.05 19.95
C ASP A 390 27.64 77.74 21.31
N GLU A 391 26.46 77.52 21.91
CA GLU A 391 26.04 78.06 23.20
C GLU A 391 26.34 77.08 24.36
N GLY A 392 26.82 75.87 24.06
CA GLY A 392 27.09 74.82 25.02
C GLY A 392 25.86 74.01 25.46
N ASN A 393 24.72 74.15 24.79
CA ASN A 393 23.55 73.30 25.02
C ASN A 393 23.76 71.93 24.38
N ASN A 394 23.22 70.89 25.04
CA ASN A 394 23.19 69.55 24.49
C ASN A 394 22.25 69.48 23.29
N VAL A 395 22.75 68.98 22.17
CA VAL A 395 21.99 68.80 20.92
C VAL A 395 22.20 67.43 20.32
N VAL A 396 21.27 66.98 19.49
CA VAL A 396 21.44 65.75 18.71
C VAL A 396 22.49 65.99 17.62
N ALA A 397 23.56 65.22 17.63
CA ALA A 397 24.60 65.26 16.60
C ALA A 397 24.69 63.94 15.85
N GLU A 398 25.14 64.01 14.59
CA GLU A 398 25.51 62.83 13.82
C GLU A 398 26.85 62.29 14.34
N GLY A 399 26.85 61.04 14.79
CA GLY A 399 28.05 60.32 15.18
C GLY A 399 28.76 59.70 13.98
N GLU A 400 29.91 59.07 14.22
CA GLU A 400 30.56 58.27 13.17
C GLU A 400 29.65 57.12 12.72
N GLU A 401 29.46 56.99 11.41
CA GLU A 401 28.69 55.90 10.82
C GLU A 401 29.25 54.54 11.26
N GLU A 402 28.36 53.68 11.78
CA GLU A 402 28.72 52.31 12.09
C GLU A 402 28.80 51.50 10.78
N ASN A 403 30.00 51.39 10.24
CA ASN A 403 30.26 50.59 9.06
C ASN A 403 30.27 49.10 9.38
N PHE A 404 29.32 48.37 8.83
CA PHE A 404 29.23 46.92 8.88
C PHE A 404 29.84 46.31 7.61
N ASN A 405 31.17 46.36 7.53
CA ASN A 405 31.99 45.74 6.48
C ASN A 405 32.45 44.34 6.90
N LYS A 406 31.53 43.45 7.27
CA LYS A 406 31.88 42.17 7.92
C LYS A 406 31.23 40.95 7.28
N ILE A 407 31.94 39.83 7.39
CA ILE A 407 31.41 38.48 7.27
C ILE A 407 30.27 38.33 8.26
N ASN A 408 29.05 38.17 7.77
CA ASN A 408 27.87 37.91 8.58
C ASN A 408 27.53 36.41 8.52
N LEU A 409 27.44 35.77 9.68
CA LEU A 409 26.87 34.43 9.78
C LEU A 409 25.37 34.56 9.63
N GLN A 410 24.76 33.78 8.75
CA GLN A 410 23.33 33.87 8.49
C GLN A 410 22.69 32.52 8.29
N VAL A 411 21.36 32.50 8.40
CA VAL A 411 20.54 31.34 8.07
C VAL A 411 19.79 31.65 6.79
N MET A 412 19.85 30.73 5.84
CA MET A 412 19.34 30.91 4.49
C MET A 412 18.41 29.76 4.13
N LEU A 413 17.20 30.07 3.69
CA LEU A 413 16.28 29.13 3.06
C LEU A 413 16.47 29.22 1.55
N ASN A 414 16.96 28.14 0.95
CA ASN A 414 17.16 27.99 -0.48
C ASN A 414 16.04 27.12 -1.06
N ALA A 415 15.30 27.64 -2.03
CA ALA A 415 14.39 26.86 -2.87
C ALA A 415 15.18 26.33 -4.07
N ASN A 416 15.77 25.14 -3.93
CA ASN A 416 16.57 24.52 -4.99
C ASN A 416 15.65 24.00 -6.09
N TYR A 417 15.86 24.45 -7.33
CA TYR A 417 15.14 23.91 -8.48
C TYR A 417 15.59 22.47 -8.73
N ASN A 418 14.65 21.55 -8.61
CA ASN A 418 14.92 20.12 -8.71
C ASN A 418 15.24 19.77 -10.17
N ILE A 419 16.50 19.50 -10.49
CA ILE A 419 16.95 18.96 -11.79
C ILE A 419 17.59 17.59 -11.52
N PRO A 420 17.06 16.48 -12.09
CA PRO A 420 17.57 15.15 -11.78
C PRO A 420 19.02 15.03 -12.24
N ASN A 421 19.85 14.40 -11.42
CA ASN A 421 21.25 14.08 -11.74
C ASN A 421 22.11 15.30 -12.13
N SER A 422 21.72 16.52 -11.76
CA SER A 422 22.52 17.71 -12.03
C SER A 422 23.53 17.94 -10.92
N ALA A 423 24.79 18.17 -11.29
CA ALA A 423 25.83 18.60 -10.37
C ALA A 423 25.69 20.08 -9.95
N ILE A 424 24.85 20.84 -10.66
CA ILE A 424 24.59 22.27 -10.41
C ILE A 424 23.08 22.48 -10.33
N LEU A 425 22.61 22.97 -9.19
CA LEU A 425 21.19 23.25 -8.97
C LEU A 425 21.00 24.76 -8.75
N PRO A 426 20.27 25.46 -9.64
CA PRO A 426 19.92 26.85 -9.38
C PRO A 426 18.91 26.91 -8.22
N PHE A 427 19.00 27.96 -7.41
CA PHE A 427 18.04 28.18 -6.32
C PHE A 427 17.64 29.64 -6.19
N LEU A 428 16.43 29.85 -5.67
CA LEU A 428 16.00 31.13 -5.12
C LEU A 428 16.26 31.14 -3.62
N GLN A 429 16.51 32.30 -3.05
CA GLN A 429 16.96 32.40 -1.68
C GLN A 429 16.23 33.49 -0.89
N LEU A 430 15.89 33.13 0.35
CA LEU A 430 15.56 34.06 1.43
C LEU A 430 16.50 33.78 2.61
N GLY A 431 16.92 34.78 3.35
CA GLY A 431 17.78 34.58 4.51
C GLY A 431 17.67 35.71 5.51
N ILE A 432 18.12 35.44 6.73
CA ILE A 432 18.14 36.44 7.82
C ILE A 432 19.53 36.49 8.46
N GLY A 433 19.99 37.71 8.73
CA GLY A 433 21.19 38.00 9.50
C GLY A 433 20.84 38.16 10.99
N PRO A 434 21.59 37.54 11.92
CA PRO A 434 21.26 37.46 13.34
C PRO A 434 21.63 38.71 14.15
N SER A 435 21.95 39.83 13.50
CA SER A 435 22.32 41.05 14.23
C SER A 435 21.09 41.64 14.90
N SER A 436 21.05 41.59 16.24
CA SER A 436 19.97 42.18 17.03
C SER A 436 19.90 43.70 16.93
N LYS A 437 21.04 44.34 16.62
CA LYS A 437 21.11 45.79 16.40
C LYS A 437 20.69 46.19 15.00
N TYR A 438 20.94 45.33 14.02
CA TYR A 438 20.70 45.61 12.60
C TYR A 438 20.15 44.36 11.94
N PRO A 439 18.84 44.08 12.08
CA PRO A 439 18.23 42.96 11.38
C PRO A 439 18.49 43.11 9.87
N ILE A 440 18.92 42.03 9.22
CA ILE A 440 19.18 42.02 7.78
C ILE A 440 18.33 40.91 7.16
N LEU A 441 17.55 41.27 6.16
CA LEU A 441 16.84 40.35 5.28
C LEU A 441 17.65 40.20 4.00
N PHE A 442 17.96 38.97 3.63
CA PHE A 442 18.63 38.63 2.38
C PHE A 442 17.61 38.03 1.43
N THR A 443 17.61 38.49 0.18
CA THR A 443 16.91 37.79 -0.91
C THR A 443 17.82 37.74 -2.13
N GLY A 444 17.78 36.65 -2.86
CA GLY A 444 18.70 36.46 -3.97
C GLY A 444 18.49 35.18 -4.74
N ALA A 445 19.47 34.86 -5.55
CA ALA A 445 19.54 33.61 -6.28
C ALA A 445 20.99 33.10 -6.27
N GLY A 446 21.14 31.81 -6.53
CA GLY A 446 22.45 31.20 -6.51
C GLY A 446 22.47 29.84 -7.17
N PHE A 447 23.63 29.19 -7.02
CA PHE A 447 23.86 27.85 -7.50
C PHE A 447 24.43 27.01 -6.37
N ARG A 448 23.81 25.86 -6.17
CA ARG A 448 24.39 24.77 -5.40
C ARG A 448 25.31 24.00 -6.34
N ILE A 449 26.59 23.95 -6.01
CA ILE A 449 27.64 23.29 -6.76
C ILE A 449 28.01 22.02 -5.99
N MET A 450 27.80 20.86 -6.62
CA MET A 450 27.88 19.57 -5.96
C MET A 450 26.92 19.51 -4.74
N ASN A 451 27.18 18.62 -3.78
CA ASN A 451 26.32 18.51 -2.60
C ASN A 451 26.69 19.49 -1.49
N ASN A 452 27.92 20.04 -1.49
CA ASN A 452 28.49 20.63 -0.28
C ASN A 452 28.67 22.15 -0.32
N LEU A 453 28.60 22.77 -1.49
CA LEU A 453 28.89 24.18 -1.65
C LEU A 453 27.72 24.90 -2.33
N SER A 454 27.34 26.06 -1.84
CA SER A 454 26.46 26.98 -2.55
C SER A 454 27.07 28.36 -2.59
N ILE A 455 26.87 29.05 -3.72
CA ILE A 455 27.23 30.45 -3.88
C ILE A 455 25.96 31.20 -4.25
N SER A 456 25.73 32.35 -3.64
CA SER A 456 24.58 33.19 -3.97
C SER A 456 24.91 34.67 -3.96
N PHE A 457 24.07 35.41 -4.69
CA PHE A 457 24.16 36.86 -4.83
C PHE A 457 22.76 37.45 -4.75
N GLY A 458 22.66 38.68 -4.26
CA GLY A 458 21.37 39.33 -4.19
C GLY A 458 21.37 40.64 -3.43
N GLY A 459 20.19 40.99 -2.92
CA GLY A 459 19.96 42.16 -2.09
C GLY A 459 19.97 41.82 -0.60
N ALA A 460 20.54 42.72 0.18
CA ALA A 460 20.46 42.77 1.62
C ALA A 460 19.67 44.03 1.99
N TRP A 461 18.51 43.84 2.59
CA TRP A 461 17.68 44.90 3.17
C TRP A 461 17.91 44.92 4.67
N THR A 462 17.86 46.09 5.27
CA THR A 462 18.08 46.23 6.71
C THR A 462 17.11 47.22 7.33
N TRP A 463 16.91 47.07 8.64
CA TRP A 463 16.21 48.06 9.43
C TRP A 463 17.25 48.98 10.05
N VAL A 464 17.17 50.26 9.71
CA VAL A 464 18.06 51.28 10.26
C VAL A 464 17.40 51.86 11.49
N ASN A 465 18.15 51.94 12.57
CA ASN A 465 17.72 52.63 13.76
C ASN A 465 17.84 54.14 13.52
N SER A 466 16.72 54.80 13.33
CA SER A 466 16.66 56.22 12.93
C SER A 466 15.84 57.02 13.93
N LEU A 467 16.12 58.31 14.06
CA LEU A 467 15.28 59.19 14.88
C LEU A 467 13.84 59.19 14.37
N ASN A 468 12.90 59.15 15.30
CA ASN A 468 11.48 59.15 14.99
C ASN A 468 10.93 60.58 14.98
N LYS A 469 11.13 61.31 16.08
CA LYS A 469 10.63 62.67 16.27
C LYS A 469 11.75 63.70 16.29
N LEU A 470 12.88 63.36 16.88
CA LEU A 470 14.02 64.27 17.01
C LEU A 470 14.70 64.51 15.66
N THR A 471 15.29 65.68 15.51
CA THR A 471 16.09 66.06 14.34
C THR A 471 17.52 66.43 14.73
N ILE A 472 18.47 66.30 13.79
CA ILE A 472 19.86 66.70 14.02
C ILE A 472 19.90 68.21 14.30
N GLY A 473 20.59 68.61 15.38
CA GLY A 473 20.67 69.98 15.88
C GLY A 473 19.59 70.35 16.90
N GLU A 474 18.61 69.48 17.15
CA GLU A 474 17.58 69.71 18.17
C GLU A 474 18.15 69.57 19.59
N SER A 475 17.74 70.45 20.50
CA SER A 475 18.21 70.40 21.89
C SER A 475 17.56 69.24 22.66
N VAL A 476 18.38 68.51 23.40
CA VAL A 476 17.99 67.34 24.18
C VAL A 476 18.62 67.37 25.57
N THR A 477 18.00 66.73 26.56
CA THR A 477 18.53 66.73 27.93
C THR A 477 19.75 65.82 28.08
N ASP A 478 19.73 64.66 27.44
CA ASP A 478 20.76 63.62 27.54
C ASP A 478 20.70 62.62 26.37
N GLN A 479 21.65 61.69 26.35
CA GLN A 479 21.70 60.59 25.37
C GLN A 479 20.49 59.63 25.47
N VAL A 480 19.88 59.50 26.65
CA VAL A 480 18.76 58.58 26.90
C VAL A 480 17.52 59.05 26.12
N GLN A 481 17.33 60.37 25.99
CA GLN A 481 16.28 60.92 25.14
C GLN A 481 16.48 60.54 23.67
N ILE A 482 17.71 60.56 23.16
CA ILE A 482 18.05 60.14 21.80
C ILE A 482 17.77 58.65 21.62
N GLU A 483 18.24 57.80 22.55
CA GLU A 483 18.04 56.34 22.51
C GLU A 483 16.56 55.94 22.55
N ASN A 484 15.73 56.67 23.31
CA ASN A 484 14.29 56.41 23.40
C ASN A 484 13.49 56.89 22.19
N ASP A 485 14.01 57.87 21.42
CA ASP A 485 13.37 58.35 20.19
C ASP A 485 13.71 57.50 18.96
N GLN A 486 14.74 56.66 19.05
CA GLN A 486 15.17 55.81 17.96
C GLN A 486 14.15 54.69 17.67
N GLU A 487 13.78 54.57 16.39
CA GLU A 487 12.88 53.54 15.87
C GLU A 487 13.49 52.84 14.65
N PHE A 488 13.29 51.51 14.58
CA PHE A 488 13.70 50.70 13.44
C PHE A 488 12.83 50.98 12.21
N LYS A 489 13.39 51.66 11.21
CA LYS A 489 12.74 51.89 9.92
C LYS A 489 13.32 50.96 8.85
N PHE A 490 12.45 50.26 8.14
CA PHE A 490 12.87 49.41 7.02
C PHE A 490 13.44 50.26 5.89
N THR A 491 14.63 49.89 5.39
CA THR A 491 15.24 50.58 4.25
C THR A 491 14.85 49.91 2.94
N ASN A 492 14.27 50.69 2.02
CA ASN A 492 13.93 50.19 0.67
C ASN A 492 15.15 50.07 -0.25
N ASN A 493 16.33 50.53 0.19
CA ASN A 493 17.54 50.50 -0.61
C ASN A 493 18.34 49.21 -0.33
N ALA A 494 18.11 48.20 -1.16
CA ALA A 494 18.85 46.94 -1.09
C ALA A 494 20.35 47.17 -1.36
N LYS A 495 21.21 46.63 -0.50
CA LYS A 495 22.65 46.58 -0.74
C LYS A 495 23.03 45.24 -1.35
N PHE A 496 23.98 45.26 -2.28
CA PHE A 496 24.45 44.01 -2.88
C PHE A 496 25.15 43.13 -1.83
N TYR A 497 24.90 41.83 -1.88
CA TYR A 497 25.68 40.84 -1.12
C TYR A 497 26.13 39.69 -2.01
N CYS A 498 27.22 39.06 -1.59
CA CYS A 498 27.68 37.76 -2.07
C CYS A 498 27.78 36.82 -0.87
N SER A 499 27.40 35.56 -1.03
CA SER A 499 27.49 34.58 0.05
C SER A 499 28.03 33.23 -0.39
N LEU A 500 28.76 32.63 0.54
CA LEU A 500 29.18 31.24 0.52
C LEU A 500 28.41 30.46 1.58
N GLN A 501 27.87 29.31 1.20
CA GLN A 501 27.15 28.41 2.09
C GLN A 501 27.77 27.03 2.00
N ILE A 502 28.09 26.43 3.15
CA ILE A 502 28.75 25.13 3.22
C ILE A 502 27.81 24.16 3.94
N LYS A 503 27.64 22.98 3.35
CA LYS A 503 26.95 21.85 3.98
C LYS A 503 27.83 21.34 5.12
N MET A 504 27.33 21.40 6.36
CA MET A 504 28.03 20.95 7.57
C MET A 504 27.90 19.45 7.77
#